data_AF-A0A3S4ISI8-F1
#
_entry.id   AF-A0A3S4ISI8-F1
#
_cell.length_a   1.000
_cell.length_b   1.000
_cell.length_c   1.000
_cell.angle_alpha   90.00
_cell.angle_beta   90.00
_cell.angle_gamma   90.00
#
_symmetry.space_group_name_H-M   'P 1'
#
loop_
_entity.id
_entity.type
_entity.pdbx_description
1 polymer ?
#
loop_
_entity_poly.entity_id
_entity_poly.type
_entity_poly.pdbx_seq_one_letter_code
_entity_poly.pdbx_strand_id
1 'polypeptide(L)' 'MRYAFAYGADAVYAGQPRYSLRVRNNEFNHENLQLGINEAHALGKKFYVVVNIAPHNAKLKNLYP' A
#
# COMPACT_ATOMS: atom_id res chain seq x y z
N MET A 1 -2.99 -9.03 -2.58
CA MET A 1 -1.54 -8.90 -2.84
C MET A 1 -0.96 -10.22 -3.32
N ARG A 2 -0.98 -11.30 -2.51
CA ARG A 2 -0.39 -12.61 -2.86
C ARG A 2 -0.78 -13.13 -4.26
N TYR A 3 -2.04 -12.98 -4.66
CA TYR A 3 -2.51 -13.31 -6.01
C TYR A 3 -1.76 -12.55 -7.12
N ALA A 4 -1.42 -11.28 -6.92
CA ALA A 4 -0.68 -10.51 -7.92
C ALA A 4 0.68 -11.15 -8.21
N PHE A 5 1.43 -11.55 -7.18
CA PHE A 5 2.70 -12.25 -7.36
C PHE A 5 2.52 -13.66 -7.90
N ALA A 6 1.51 -14.40 -7.43
CA ALA A 6 1.19 -15.72 -7.97
C ALA A 6 0.86 -15.70 -9.47
N TYR A 7 0.28 -14.58 -9.96
CA TYR A 7 0.01 -14.35 -11.38
C TYR A 7 1.12 -13.60 -12.12
N GLY A 8 2.34 -13.55 -11.55
CA GLY A 8 3.54 -13.09 -12.24
C GLY A 8 3.83 -11.59 -12.16
N ALA A 9 3.16 -10.83 -11.29
CA ALA A 9 3.53 -9.44 -11.08
C ALA A 9 4.95 -9.32 -10.49
N ASP A 10 5.72 -8.35 -10.99
CA ASP A 10 7.05 -8.03 -10.44
C ASP A 10 7.00 -7.01 -9.30
N ALA A 11 5.89 -6.28 -9.22
CA ALA A 11 5.69 -5.24 -8.23
C ALA A 11 4.21 -5.07 -7.85
N VAL A 12 3.98 -4.55 -6.66
CA VAL A 12 2.65 -4.11 -6.19
C VAL A 12 2.72 -2.66 -5.71
N TYR A 13 1.69 -1.88 -6.05
CA TYR A 13 1.49 -0.52 -5.56
C TYR A 13 0.29 -0.54 -4.60
N ALA A 14 0.51 -0.19 -3.34
CA ALA A 14 -0.56 -0.13 -2.34
C ALA A 14 -0.29 0.96 -1.31
N GLY A 15 -1.32 1.39 -0.60
CA GLY A 15 -1.20 2.46 0.36
C GLY A 15 -2.38 2.46 1.32
N GLN A 16 -2.23 3.18 2.44
CA GLN A 16 -3.23 3.16 3.50
C GLN A 16 -4.60 3.66 3.00
N PRO A 17 -5.71 3.10 3.51
CA PRO A 17 -7.07 3.51 3.13
C PRO A 17 -7.29 5.02 3.22
N ARG A 18 -6.74 5.67 4.26
CA ARG A 18 -6.87 7.13 4.50
C ARG A 18 -6.36 7.99 3.34
N TYR A 19 -5.39 7.48 2.59
CA TYR A 19 -4.70 8.13 1.47
C TYR A 19 -5.05 7.48 0.12
N SER A 20 -6.20 6.81 0.03
CA SER A 20 -6.66 6.10 -1.16
C SER A 20 -7.99 6.64 -1.67
N LEU A 21 -8.12 6.78 -2.99
CA LEU A 21 -9.40 6.99 -3.67
C LEU A 21 -10.38 5.82 -3.47
N ARG A 22 -9.91 4.63 -3.06
CA ARG A 22 -10.70 3.42 -2.84
C ARG A 22 -10.77 3.04 -1.35
N VAL A 23 -11.05 4.01 -0.49
CA VAL A 23 -10.99 3.84 0.98
C VAL A 23 -11.81 2.66 1.53
N ARG A 24 -12.99 2.38 0.97
CA ARG A 24 -13.90 1.33 1.46
C ARG A 24 -13.49 -0.09 1.08
N ASN A 25 -12.63 -0.24 0.07
CA ASN A 25 -12.19 -1.53 -0.45
C ASN A 25 -10.67 -1.65 -0.35
N ASN A 26 -10.12 -1.20 0.78
CA ASN A 26 -8.70 -1.19 1.02
C ASN A 26 -8.40 -1.77 2.40
N GLU A 27 -7.70 -2.90 2.41
CA GLU A 27 -7.32 -3.62 3.62
C GLU A 27 -5.85 -3.36 4.02
N PHE A 28 -5.14 -2.45 3.33
CA PHE A 28 -3.74 -2.13 3.59
C PHE A 28 -3.57 -1.14 4.75
N ASN A 29 -4.03 -1.54 5.94
CA ASN A 29 -3.64 -0.88 7.19
C ASN A 29 -2.12 -1.04 7.45
N HIS A 30 -1.60 -0.47 8.53
CA HIS A 30 -0.16 -0.50 8.80
C HIS A 30 0.41 -1.92 8.93
N GLU A 31 -0.29 -2.81 9.64
CA GLU A 31 0.10 -4.20 9.84
C GLU A 31 0.12 -4.97 8.50
N ASN A 32 -0.92 -4.82 7.69
CA ASN A 32 -1.04 -5.48 6.40
C ASN A 32 -0.06 -4.92 5.36
N LEU A 33 0.30 -3.64 5.45
CA LEU A 33 1.39 -3.06 4.66
C LEU A 33 2.73 -3.70 5.04
N GLN A 34 3.04 -3.79 6.34
CA GLN A 34 4.28 -4.40 6.81
C GLN A 34 4.38 -5.86 6.36
N LEU A 35 3.30 -6.64 6.54
CA LEU A 35 3.22 -8.02 6.07
C LEU A 35 3.43 -8.09 4.55
N GLY A 36 2.73 -7.25 3.79
CA GLY A 36 2.82 -7.24 2.34
C GLY A 36 4.21 -6.86 1.80
N ILE A 37 4.88 -5.91 2.45
CA ILE A 37 6.26 -5.51 2.14
C ILE A 37 7.22 -6.67 2.39
N ASN A 38 7.10 -7.32 3.56
CA ASN A 38 7.95 -8.46 3.92
C ASN A 38 7.76 -9.62 2.93
N GLU A 39 6.52 -9.95 2.58
CA GLU A 39 6.21 -10.99 1.58
C GLU A 39 6.77 -10.66 0.20
N ALA A 40 6.65 -9.41 -0.25
CA ALA A 40 7.23 -8.98 -1.53
C ALA A 40 8.76 -9.16 -1.54
N HIS A 41 9.43 -8.69 -0.48
CA HIS A 41 10.88 -8.78 -0.36
C HIS A 41 11.37 -10.23 -0.26
N ALA A 42 10.66 -11.10 0.47
CA ALA A 42 10.98 -12.52 0.54
C ALA A 42 10.92 -13.21 -0.85
N LEU A 43 10.09 -12.69 -1.75
CA LEU A 43 9.96 -13.17 -3.13
C LEU A 43 10.90 -12.43 -4.13
N GLY A 44 11.74 -11.51 -3.65
CA GLY A 44 12.57 -10.66 -4.52
C GLY A 44 11.77 -9.69 -5.40
N LYS A 45 10.52 -9.42 -5.04
CA LYS A 45 9.60 -8.52 -5.75
C LYS A 45 9.55 -7.15 -5.08
N LYS A 46 9.02 -6.15 -5.81
CA LYS A 46 8.98 -4.77 -5.32
C LYS A 46 7.62 -4.44 -4.69
N PHE A 47 7.64 -3.63 -3.64
CA PHE A 47 6.45 -3.05 -3.05
C PHE A 47 6.60 -1.52 -3.00
N TYR A 48 5.65 -0.81 -3.60
CA TYR A 48 5.63 0.64 -3.63
C TYR A 48 4.49 1.16 -2.75
N VAL A 49 4.85 1.86 -1.68
CA VAL A 49 3.86 2.56 -0.84
C VAL A 49 3.43 3.84 -1.56
N VAL A 50 2.13 3.99 -1.80
CA VAL A 50 1.58 5.11 -2.56
C VAL A 50 0.59 5.96 -1.76
N VAL A 51 0.59 7.26 -2.08
CA VAL A 51 -0.48 8.19 -1.74
C VAL A 51 -1.28 8.40 -3.02
N ASN A 52 -2.52 7.92 -3.05
CA ASN A 52 -3.39 8.02 -4.21
C ASN A 52 -4.66 8.76 -3.82
N ILE A 53 -4.54 10.07 -3.59
CA ILE A 53 -5.63 11.00 -3.26
C ILE A 53 -5.19 12.44 -3.55
N ALA A 54 -6.14 13.36 -3.72
CA ALA A 54 -5.91 14.79 -3.54
C ALA A 54 -6.28 15.18 -2.09
N PRO A 55 -5.30 15.29 -1.15
CA PRO A 55 -5.61 15.47 0.25
C PRO A 55 -5.94 16.93 0.58
N HIS A 56 -6.93 17.16 1.46
CA HIS A 56 -7.00 18.42 2.19
C HIS A 56 -5.77 18.59 3.09
N ASN A 57 -5.33 19.82 3.34
CA ASN A 57 -4.13 20.13 4.15
C ASN A 57 -4.13 19.46 5.53
N ALA A 58 -5.30 19.27 6.16
CA ALA A 58 -5.41 18.57 7.44
C ALA A 58 -4.87 17.12 7.40
N LYS A 59 -4.94 16.45 6.24
CA LYS A 59 -4.41 15.09 6.08
C LYS A 59 -2.88 15.06 5.96
N LEU A 60 -2.24 16.16 5.53
CA LEU A 60 -0.79 16.24 5.39
C LEU A 60 -0.07 16.22 6.75
N LYS A 61 -0.71 16.75 7.80
CA LYS A 61 -0.15 16.80 9.16
C LYS A 61 0.21 15.45 9.75
N ASN A 62 -0.44 14.38 9.27
CA ASN A 62 -0.24 13.03 9.76
C ASN A 62 0.32 12.11 8.65
N LEU A 63 0.84 12.70 7.56
CA LEU A 63 1.40 11.96 6.43
C LEU A 63 2.86 11.57 6.67
N TYR A 64 3.60 12.43 7.35
CA TYR A 64 4.97 12.19 7.80
C TYR A 64 5.00 12.22 9.34
N PRO A 65 5.89 11.44 9.98
CA PRO A 65 6.17 11.60 11.41
C PRO A 65 6.74 13.00 11.71
#